data_AF-A0A8J6Y1L3-F1
#
_entry.id   AF-A0A8J6Y1L3-F1
#
_cell.length_a   1.000
_cell.length_b   1.000
_cell.length_c   1.000
_cell.angle_alpha   90.00
_cell.angle_beta   90.00
_cell.angle_gamma   90.00
#
_symmetry.space_group_name_H-M   'P 1'
#
loop_
_entity.id
_entity.type
_entity.pdbx_description
1 polymer ?
#
loop_
_entity_poly.entity_id
_entity_poly.type
_entity_poly.pdbx_seq_one_letter_code
_entity_poly.pdbx_strand_id
1 'polypeptide(L)'
;MSSLVMLITILVLAIFVGFEIITKVPPTLHTPLMSGSNAISGITIIGALILAGVLESDPQFNQVAKIMAFVAVIFATINVVGGFLVTGRMLKMFQRK
;
A
#
# COMPACT_ATOMS: atom_id res chain seq x y z
N MET A 1 -12.01 -2.12 -25.42
CA MET A 1 -11.57 -0.84 -24.80
C MET A 1 -10.06 -0.77 -24.85
N SER A 2 -9.48 0.42 -25.07
CA SER A 2 -8.03 0.61 -24.84
C SER A 2 -7.70 0.38 -23.36
N SER A 3 -6.53 -0.19 -23.07
CA SER A 3 -6.10 -0.52 -21.69
C SER A 3 -6.15 0.69 -20.75
N LEU A 4 -5.87 1.89 -21.27
CA LEU A 4 -5.98 3.14 -20.53
C LEU A 4 -7.43 3.44 -20.10
N VAL A 5 -8.39 3.30 -21.00
CA VAL A 5 -9.82 3.51 -20.69
C VAL A 5 -10.26 2.52 -19.61
N MET A 6 -9.84 1.26 -19.70
CA MET A 6 -10.12 0.25 -18.67
C MET A 6 -9.55 0.63 -17.30
N LEU A 7 -8.26 1.04 -17.22
CA LEU A 7 -7.63 1.43 -15.96
C LEU A 7 -8.28 2.67 -15.34
N ILE A 8 -8.66 3.65 -16.15
CA ILE A 8 -9.39 4.84 -15.69
C ILE A 8 -10.78 4.45 -15.17
N THR A 9 -11.50 3.56 -15.86
CA THR A 9 -12.78 3.05 -15.38
C THR A 9 -12.62 2.37 -14.01
N ILE A 10 -11.62 1.51 -13.85
CA ILE A 10 -11.33 0.85 -12.57
C ILE A 10 -11.00 1.89 -11.48
N LEU A 11 -10.16 2.88 -11.79
CA LEU A 11 -9.79 3.94 -10.85
C LEU A 11 -11.03 4.71 -10.35
N VAL A 12 -11.89 5.15 -11.27
CA VAL A 12 -13.10 5.92 -10.94
C VAL A 12 -14.05 5.09 -10.08
N LEU A 13 -14.31 3.84 -10.46
CA LEU A 13 -15.18 2.95 -9.70
C LEU A 13 -14.60 2.65 -8.30
N ALA A 14 -13.29 2.45 -8.18
CA ALA A 14 -12.62 2.24 -6.90
C ALA A 14 -12.73 3.45 -5.97
N ILE A 15 -12.67 4.67 -6.50
CA ILE A 15 -12.89 5.91 -5.73
C ILE A 15 -14.31 5.95 -5.15
N PHE A 16 -15.33 5.66 -5.96
CA PHE A 16 -16.72 5.62 -5.50
C PHE A 16 -16.92 4.57 -4.39
N VAL A 17 -16.37 3.37 -4.59
CA VAL A 17 -16.43 2.30 -3.58
C VAL A 17 -15.72 2.72 -2.29
N GLY A 18 -14.54 3.34 -2.39
CA GLY A 18 -13.80 3.84 -1.23
C GLY A 18 -14.58 4.89 -0.43
N PHE A 19 -15.22 5.84 -1.12
CA PHE A 19 -16.07 6.85 -0.48
C PHE A 19 -17.24 6.20 0.28
N GLU A 20 -18.00 5.35 -0.39
CA GLU A 20 -19.20 4.69 0.17
C GLU A 20 -18.87 3.83 1.41
N ILE A 21 -17.72 3.16 1.41
CA ILE A 21 -17.26 2.35 2.54
C ILE A 21 -16.87 3.25 3.73
N ILE A 22 -16.05 4.28 3.49
CA ILE A 22 -15.52 5.14 4.57
C ILE A 22 -16.66 5.91 5.26
N THR A 23 -17.68 6.36 4.52
CA THR A 23 -18.83 7.07 5.09
C THR A 23 -19.65 6.25 6.09
N LYS A 24 -19.51 4.91 6.08
CA LYS A 24 -20.25 3.98 6.95
C LYS A 24 -19.44 3.51 8.15
N VAL A 25 -18.19 3.97 8.32
CA VAL A 25 -17.35 3.59 9.46
C VAL A 25 -17.75 4.40 10.70
N PRO A 26 -18.02 3.77 11.85
CA PRO A 26 -18.36 4.48 13.08
C PRO A 26 -17.18 5.33 13.57
N PRO A 27 -17.43 6.46 14.26
CA PRO A 27 -16.36 7.38 14.64
C PRO A 27 -15.27 6.78 15.53
N THR A 28 -15.62 5.78 16.33
CA THR A 28 -14.71 5.04 17.21
C THR A 28 -13.61 4.30 16.45
N LEU A 29 -13.81 4.02 15.16
CA LEU A 29 -12.87 3.31 14.31
C LEU A 29 -12.04 4.22 13.39
N HIS A 30 -12.19 5.55 13.43
CA HIS A 30 -11.41 6.43 12.54
C HIS A 30 -9.90 6.30 12.73
N THR A 31 -9.41 6.17 13.97
CA THR A 31 -7.97 6.03 14.23
C THR A 31 -7.43 4.65 13.77
N PRO A 32 -8.08 3.51 14.10
CA PRO A 32 -7.76 2.23 13.47
C PRO A 32 -7.86 2.25 11.94
N LEU A 33 -8.86 2.94 11.38
CA LEU A 33 -9.06 3.06 9.93
C LEU A 33 -7.91 3.85 9.27
N MET A 34 -7.49 4.96 9.88
CA MET A 34 -6.34 5.74 9.41
C MET A 34 -5.05 4.90 9.43
N SER A 35 -4.83 4.13 10.49
CA SER A 35 -3.69 3.20 10.54
C SER A 35 -3.81 2.10 9.50
N GLY A 36 -5.02 1.56 9.30
CA GLY A 36 -5.29 0.49 8.34
C GLY A 36 -5.12 0.93 6.88
N SER A 37 -5.59 2.13 6.51
CA SER A 37 -5.39 2.68 5.17
C SER A 37 -3.91 2.97 4.89
N ASN A 38 -3.15 3.41 5.91
CA ASN A 38 -1.70 3.50 5.80
C ASN A 38 -1.05 2.13 5.56
N ALA A 39 -1.48 1.07 6.26
CA ALA A 39 -0.97 -0.29 6.02
C ALA A 39 -1.25 -0.78 4.58
N ILE A 40 -2.43 -0.47 4.05
CA ILE A 40 -2.81 -0.81 2.66
C ILE A 40 -1.95 -0.05 1.65
N SER A 41 -1.55 1.20 1.94
CA SER A 41 -0.62 1.96 1.08
C SER A 41 0.75 1.29 0.93
N GLY A 42 1.08 0.35 1.84
CA GLY A 42 2.23 -0.55 1.74
C GLY A 42 2.25 -1.44 0.49
N ILE A 43 1.18 -1.47 -0.31
CA ILE A 43 1.13 -2.13 -1.64
C ILE A 43 2.27 -1.67 -2.58
N THR A 44 2.84 -0.48 -2.33
CA THR A 44 4.07 0.02 -2.96
C THR A 44 5.22 -0.99 -2.96
N ILE A 45 5.23 -1.96 -2.03
CA ILE A 45 6.20 -3.07 -2.00
C ILE A 45 6.19 -3.90 -3.30
N ILE A 46 5.04 -4.08 -3.96
CA ILE A 46 4.96 -4.79 -5.24
C ILE A 46 5.76 -4.04 -6.31
N GLY A 47 5.60 -2.72 -6.39
CA GLY A 47 6.35 -1.89 -7.32
C GLY A 47 7.85 -1.93 -7.04
N ALA A 48 8.24 -1.87 -5.76
CA ALA A 48 9.65 -1.95 -5.34
C ALA A 48 10.29 -3.31 -5.70
N LEU A 49 9.56 -4.41 -5.51
CA LEU A 49 10.06 -5.76 -5.85
C LEU A 49 10.17 -5.98 -7.36
N ILE A 50 9.20 -5.52 -8.15
CA ILE A 50 9.28 -5.57 -9.61
C ILE A 50 10.50 -4.77 -10.10
N LEU A 51 10.70 -3.57 -9.56
CA LEU A 51 11.85 -2.73 -9.90
C LEU A 51 13.17 -3.43 -9.54
N ALA A 52 13.27 -3.99 -8.32
CA ALA A 52 14.47 -4.71 -7.88
C ALA A 52 14.79 -5.90 -8.80
N GLY A 53 13.79 -6.68 -9.23
CA GLY A 53 13.98 -7.81 -10.14
C GLY A 53 14.45 -7.39 -11.54
N VAL A 54 13.87 -6.33 -12.10
CA VAL A 54 14.31 -5.79 -13.41
C VAL A 54 15.75 -5.29 -13.35
N LEU A 55 16.11 -4.58 -12.28
CA LEU A 55 17.45 -3.99 -12.09
C LEU A 55 18.56 -5.02 -11.85
N GLU A 56 18.21 -6.22 -11.38
CA GLU A 56 19.16 -7.33 -11.26
C GLU A 56 19.55 -7.85 -12.65
N SER A 57 18.57 -7.99 -13.55
CA SER A 57 18.73 -8.61 -14.87
C SER A 57 19.38 -7.73 -15.94
N ASP A 58 19.42 -6.41 -15.75
CA ASP A 58 19.89 -5.47 -16.77
C ASP A 58 21.25 -4.81 -16.39
N PRO A 59 22.34 -5.14 -17.10
CA PRO A 59 23.66 -4.58 -16.84
C PRO A 59 23.80 -3.10 -17.25
N GLN A 60 22.86 -2.51 -18.00
CA GLN A 60 22.89 -1.09 -18.36
C GLN A 60 22.45 -0.15 -17.23
N PHE A 61 21.88 -0.66 -16.15
CA PHE A 61 21.40 0.18 -15.06
C PHE A 61 22.53 0.73 -14.17
N ASN A 62 22.48 2.04 -13.93
CA ASN A 62 23.38 2.77 -13.04
C ASN A 62 23.35 2.19 -11.60
N GLN A 63 24.51 2.05 -10.95
CA GLN A 63 24.64 1.62 -9.55
C GLN A 63 23.73 2.42 -8.61
N VAL A 64 23.50 3.70 -8.88
CA VAL A 64 22.58 4.55 -8.12
C VAL A 64 21.15 4.01 -8.13
N ALA A 65 20.67 3.52 -9.28
CA ALA A 65 19.32 2.96 -9.38
C ALA A 65 19.14 1.68 -8.54
N LYS A 66 20.18 0.83 -8.49
CA LYS A 66 20.18 -0.39 -7.66
C LYS A 66 20.10 -0.06 -6.18
N ILE A 67 20.86 0.94 -5.72
CA ILE A 67 20.82 1.42 -4.34
C ILE A 67 19.43 2.01 -4.01
N MET A 68 18.87 2.82 -4.90
CA MET A 68 17.53 3.40 -4.70
C MET A 68 16.43 2.33 -4.63
N ALA A 69 16.52 1.29 -5.46
CA ALA A 69 15.57 0.18 -5.43
C ALA A 69 15.67 -0.63 -4.13
N PHE A 70 16.90 -0.89 -3.65
CA PHE A 70 17.12 -1.55 -2.37
C PHE A 70 16.51 -0.73 -1.21
N VAL A 71 16.75 0.58 -1.19
CA VAL A 71 16.18 1.50 -0.19
C VAL A 71 14.65 1.56 -0.30
N ALA A 72 14.10 1.54 -1.52
CA ALA A 72 12.66 1.52 -1.74
C ALA A 72 12.01 0.26 -1.16
N VAL A 73 12.62 -0.92 -1.34
CA VAL A 73 12.13 -2.18 -0.74
C VAL A 73 12.14 -2.10 0.78
N ILE A 74 13.20 -1.54 1.39
CA ILE A 74 13.27 -1.36 2.85
C ILE A 74 12.11 -0.48 3.34
N PHE A 75 11.92 0.71 2.75
CA PHE A 75 10.86 1.62 3.18
C PHE A 75 9.46 1.06 2.96
N ALA A 76 9.23 0.39 1.82
CA ALA A 76 7.96 -0.25 1.54
C ALA A 76 7.66 -1.39 2.54
N THR A 77 8.70 -2.16 2.91
CA THR A 77 8.59 -3.22 3.93
C THR A 77 8.27 -2.66 5.31
N ILE A 78 8.95 -1.57 5.71
CA ILE A 78 8.66 -0.90 6.99
C ILE A 78 7.20 -0.40 7.02
N ASN A 79 6.72 0.20 5.92
CA ASN A 79 5.35 0.69 5.82
C ASN A 79 4.33 -0.45 5.97
N VAL A 80 4.46 -1.52 5.17
CA VAL A 80 3.48 -2.62 5.18
C VAL A 80 3.50 -3.38 6.51
N VAL A 81 4.68 -3.76 7.02
CA VAL A 81 4.81 -4.53 8.26
C VAL A 81 4.41 -3.68 9.46
N GLY A 82 4.94 -2.46 9.57
CA GLY A 82 4.61 -1.54 10.66
C GLY A 82 3.13 -1.18 10.68
N GLY A 83 2.56 -0.88 9.51
CA GLY A 83 1.15 -0.55 9.36
C GLY A 83 0.22 -1.66 9.85
N PHE A 84 0.44 -2.90 9.42
CA PHE A 84 -0.40 -4.03 9.85
C PHE A 84 -0.21 -4.38 11.33
N LEU A 85 1.01 -4.28 11.87
CA LEU A 85 1.27 -4.50 13.29
C LEU A 85 0.55 -3.48 14.18
N VAL A 86 0.63 -2.19 13.83
CA VAL A 86 -0.02 -1.11 14.60
C VAL A 86 -1.54 -1.23 14.50
N THR A 87 -2.08 -1.45 13.29
CA THR A 87 -3.52 -1.63 13.07
C THR A 87 -4.04 -2.82 13.86
N GLY A 88 -3.32 -3.94 13.88
CA GLY A 88 -3.67 -5.11 14.68
C GLY A 88 -3.70 -4.83 16.19
N ARG A 89 -2.75 -4.04 16.71
CA ARG A 89 -2.76 -3.60 18.12
C ARG A 89 -3.96 -2.72 18.44
N MET A 90 -4.30 -1.80 17.55
CA MET A 90 -5.48 -0.92 17.72
C MET A 90 -6.79 -1.73 17.72
N LEU A 91 -6.95 -2.66 16.77
CA LEU A 91 -8.16 -3.47 16.66
C LEU A 91 -8.34 -4.44 17.84
N LYS A 92 -7.25 -4.93 18.45
CA LYS A 92 -7.31 -5.76 19.67
C LYS A 92 -7.97 -5.04 20.85
N MET A 93 -7.97 -3.71 20.90
CA MET A 93 -8.63 -2.93 21.95
C MET A 93 -10.17 -3.01 21.89
N PHE A 94 -10.72 -3.44 20.75
CA PHE A 94 -12.17 -3.63 20.56
C PHE A 94 -12.64 -5.06 20.77
N GLN A 95 -11.73 -6.00 21.01
CA GLN A 95 -12.09 -7.38 21.32
C GLN A 95 -12.60 -7.43 22.77
N ARG A 96 -13.79 -8.01 22.98
CA ARG A 96 -14.25 -8.35 24.33
C ARG A 96 -13.28 -9.38 24.91
N LYS A 97 -12.92 -9.21 26.19
CA LYS A 97 -12.25 -10.24 26.98
C LYS A 97 -13.09 -11.51 27.04
#